data_AF-A0A0C2BZ37-F1
#
_entry.id   AF-A0A0C2BZ37-F1
#
_cell.length_a   1.000
_cell.length_b   1.000
_cell.length_c   1.000
_cell.angle_alpha   90.00
_cell.angle_beta   90.00
_cell.angle_gamma   90.00
#
_symmetry.space_group_name_H-M   'P 1'
#
loop_
_entity.id
_entity.type
_entity.pdbx_description
1 polymer ?
#
loop_
_entity_poly.entity_id
_entity_poly.type
_entity_poly.pdbx_seq_one_letter_code
_entity_poly.pdbx_strand_id
1 'polypeptide(L)'
;MKLDWVTQKVYFTTGRAGKVMSIDSQGEHLSTVGYFIDLLIGARFLRQYFQIATGDWTYALALDPCSGLMFWSDSGYKASGGLYEPRIERSNMAGGNRKVIVSESVSLPAAIAVDFRWDWLI
;
A
#
# COMPACT_ATOMS: atom_id res chain seq x y z
N MET A 1 -6.78 9.09 -3.29
CA MET A 1 -6.32 9.58 -1.97
C MET A 1 -7.31 9.16 -0.89
N LYS A 2 -6.86 8.98 0.35
CA LYS A 2 -7.66 8.61 1.52
C LYS A 2 -7.09 9.28 2.78
N LEU A 3 -7.97 9.72 3.67
CA LEU A 3 -7.60 10.33 4.96
C LEU A 3 -7.57 9.27 6.05
N ASP A 4 -6.47 9.23 6.81
CA ASP A 4 -6.40 8.62 8.13
C ASP A 4 -6.73 9.71 9.17
N TRP A 5 -7.95 9.66 9.69
CA TRP A 5 -8.42 10.62 10.69
C TRP A 5 -7.83 10.39 12.08
N VAL A 6 -7.28 9.21 12.35
CA VAL A 6 -6.68 8.87 13.65
C VAL A 6 -5.29 9.49 13.76
N THR A 7 -4.48 9.37 12.71
CA THR A 7 -3.10 9.86 12.70
C THR A 7 -2.89 11.18 11.95
N GLN A 8 -3.96 11.77 11.42
CA GLN A 8 -3.95 13.04 10.67
C GLN A 8 -3.02 13.00 9.46
N LYS A 9 -3.09 11.91 8.69
CA LYS A 9 -2.30 11.69 7.47
C LYS A 9 -3.19 11.45 6.26
N VAL A 10 -2.73 11.90 5.10
CA VAL A 10 -3.34 11.59 3.80
C VAL A 10 -2.47 10.56 3.08
N TYR A 11 -3.08 9.45 2.68
CA TYR A 11 -2.46 8.42 1.86
C TYR A 11 -2.92 8.53 0.41
N PHE A 12 -2.01 8.36 -0.53
CA PHE A 12 -2.34 8.45 -1.95
C PHE A 12 -1.43 7.57 -2.82
N THR A 13 -1.95 7.19 -3.98
CA THR A 13 -1.18 6.49 -5.01
C THR A 13 -0.61 7.50 -5.98
N THR A 14 0.60 7.25 -6.49
CA THR A 14 1.26 8.16 -7.47
C THR A 14 0.93 7.84 -8.92
N GLY A 15 -0.05 6.95 -9.17
CA GLY A 15 -0.40 6.50 -10.51
C GLY A 15 0.76 5.75 -11.14
N ARG A 16 1.35 6.33 -12.20
CA ARG A 16 2.33 5.68 -13.11
C ARG A 16 3.63 5.22 -12.44
N ALA A 17 3.99 5.83 -11.31
CA ALA A 17 5.18 5.45 -10.56
C ALA A 17 4.93 4.30 -9.57
N GLY A 18 3.69 3.83 -9.45
CA GLY A 18 3.37 2.63 -8.69
C GLY A 18 3.56 2.76 -7.18
N LYS A 19 3.63 3.97 -6.62
CA LYS A 19 3.92 4.16 -5.19
C LYS A 19 2.66 4.41 -4.40
N VAL A 20 2.68 3.98 -3.14
CA VAL A 20 1.80 4.49 -2.09
C VAL A 20 2.62 5.44 -1.23
N MET A 21 2.12 6.65 -1.04
CA MET A 21 2.76 7.68 -0.24
C MET A 21 1.81 8.14 0.86
N SER A 22 2.39 8.70 1.91
CA SER A 22 1.66 9.39 2.96
C SER A 22 2.25 10.77 3.20
N ILE A 23 1.40 11.72 3.51
CA ILE A 23 1.79 13.07 3.94
C ILE A 23 0.97 13.43 5.17
N ASP A 24 1.53 14.15 6.13
CA ASP A 24 0.69 14.71 7.20
C ASP A 24 -0.30 15.73 6.63
N SER A 25 -1.38 15.97 7.39
CA SER A 25 -2.46 16.88 7.00
C SER A 25 -2.03 18.34 6.80
N GLN A 26 -0.88 18.76 7.35
CA GLN A 26 -0.31 20.09 7.17
C GLN A 26 0.63 20.16 5.95
N GLY A 27 1.05 19.03 5.40
CA GLY A 27 1.89 18.94 4.22
C GLY A 27 3.39 18.92 4.49
N GLU A 28 3.82 18.73 5.75
CA GLU A 28 5.22 18.94 6.15
C GLU A 28 6.10 17.67 5.99
N HIS A 29 5.51 16.49 6.16
CA HIS A 29 6.22 15.20 6.24
C HIS A 29 5.68 14.24 5.19
N LEU A 30 6.27 14.29 4.01
CA LEU A 30 6.01 13.34 2.93
C LEU A 30 6.88 12.09 3.08
N SER A 31 6.27 10.91 3.01
CA SER A 31 6.97 9.63 3.04
C SER A 31 6.41 8.66 2.01
N THR A 32 7.26 7.73 1.55
CA THR A 32 6.81 6.55 0.80
C THR A 32 6.44 5.46 1.79
N VAL A 33 5.35 4.73 1.52
CA VAL A 33 4.94 3.58 2.32
C VAL A 33 5.68 2.33 1.81
N GLY A 34 6.32 1.63 2.74
CA GLY A 34 7.22 0.55 2.42
C GLY A 34 7.96 0.07 3.66
N TYR A 35 8.57 -1.10 3.54
CA TYR A 35 9.20 -1.80 4.65
C TYR A 35 10.68 -2.04 4.35
N PHE A 36 11.44 -2.29 5.40
CA PHE A 36 12.84 -2.67 5.26
C PHE A 36 12.99 -4.18 5.41
N ILE A 37 13.90 -4.74 4.64
CA ILE A 37 14.41 -6.10 4.84
C ILE A 37 15.87 -5.96 5.20
N ASP A 38 16.23 -6.60 6.30
CA ASP A 38 17.60 -6.78 6.72
C ASP A 38 18.10 -8.14 6.22
N LEU A 39 19.15 -8.13 5.41
CA LEU A 39 19.73 -9.32 4.78
C LEU A 39 21.18 -9.50 5.24
N LEU A 40 21.55 -10.72 5.57
CA LEU A 40 22.94 -11.11 5.80
C LEU A 40 23.48 -11.75 4.53
N ILE A 41 24.42 -11.08 3.85
CA ILE A 41 25.11 -11.61 2.67
C ILE A 41 26.58 -11.81 3.03
N GLY A 42 26.97 -13.06 3.24
CA GLY A 42 28.29 -13.39 3.80
C GLY A 42 28.43 -12.80 5.22
N ALA A 43 29.45 -11.95 5.42
CA ALA A 43 29.70 -11.26 6.69
C ALA A 43 29.14 -9.82 6.75
N ARG A 44 28.36 -9.38 5.75
CA ARG A 44 27.84 -8.01 5.67
C ARG A 44 26.34 -7.98 5.95
N PHE A 45 25.95 -7.13 6.91
CA PHE A 45 24.55 -6.76 7.13
C PHE A 45 24.15 -5.67 6.13
N LEU A 46 23.09 -5.92 5.37
CA LEU A 46 22.53 -4.99 4.39
C LEU A 46 21.08 -4.70 4.74
N ARG A 47 20.71 -3.42 4.73
CA ARG A 47 19.34 -2.97 4.90
C ARG A 47 18.81 -2.41 3.60
N GLN A 48 17.75 -3.00 3.08
CA GLN A 48 17.15 -2.59 1.81
C GLN A 48 15.69 -2.20 2.01
N TYR A 49 15.28 -1.10 1.37
CA TYR A 49 13.92 -0.60 1.42
C TYR A 49 13.09 -1.11 0.24
N PHE A 50 11.90 -1.61 0.53
CA PHE A 50 10.95 -2.13 -0.45
C PHE A 50 9.63 -1.36 -0.38
N GLN A 51 9.17 -0.90 -1.54
CA GLN A 51 7.87 -0.25 -1.69
C GLN A 51 6.77 -1.31 -1.73
N ILE A 52 5.58 -1.00 -1.20
CA ILE A 52 4.48 -1.97 -1.15
C ILE A 52 3.79 -2.19 -2.48
N ALA A 53 3.68 -1.15 -3.30
CA ALA A 53 3.14 -1.23 -4.65
C ALA A 53 4.32 -1.21 -5.64
N THR A 54 4.23 -2.05 -6.65
CA THR A 54 5.36 -2.30 -7.57
C THR A 54 4.99 -2.24 -9.04
N GLY A 55 3.72 -2.41 -9.39
CA GLY A 55 3.24 -2.18 -10.75
C GLY A 55 3.16 -0.69 -11.07
N ASP A 56 3.33 -0.36 -12.35
CA ASP A 56 3.21 1.00 -12.87
C ASP A 56 1.81 1.56 -12.65
N TRP A 57 0.80 0.72 -12.43
CA TRP A 57 -0.55 1.21 -12.18
C TRP A 57 -1.13 0.73 -10.86
N THR A 58 -1.32 1.69 -9.95
CA THR A 58 -1.95 1.55 -8.64
C THR A 58 -3.08 2.57 -8.53
N TYR A 59 -4.33 2.12 -8.64
CA TYR A 59 -5.49 3.02 -8.79
C TYR A 59 -6.30 3.17 -7.52
N ALA A 60 -6.68 2.04 -6.92
CA ALA A 60 -7.56 2.03 -5.77
C ALA A 60 -6.75 2.01 -4.48
N LEU A 61 -7.25 2.74 -3.48
CA LEU A 61 -6.73 2.77 -2.13
C LEU A 61 -7.90 2.87 -1.16
N ALA A 62 -7.89 2.07 -0.10
CA ALA A 62 -8.81 2.16 1.01
C ALA A 62 -8.05 1.96 2.33
N LEU A 63 -8.55 2.55 3.41
CA LEU A 63 -7.93 2.50 4.72
C LEU A 63 -8.95 1.99 5.75
N ASP A 64 -8.45 1.27 6.74
CA ASP A 64 -9.08 1.07 8.04
C ASP A 64 -8.10 1.60 9.10
N PRO A 65 -8.17 2.91 9.42
CA PRO A 65 -7.27 3.54 10.39
C PRO A 65 -7.35 2.94 11.79
N CYS A 66 -8.54 2.52 12.23
CA CYS A 66 -8.76 1.96 13.56
C CYS A 66 -8.04 0.60 13.72
N SER A 67 -8.08 -0.24 12.69
CA SER A 67 -7.34 -1.51 12.67
C SER A 67 -5.88 -1.37 12.20
N GLY A 68 -5.47 -0.16 11.79
CA GLY A 68 -4.12 0.11 11.28
C GLY A 68 -3.82 -0.60 9.96
N LEU A 69 -4.81 -0.76 9.08
CA LEU A 69 -4.69 -1.46 7.81
C LEU A 69 -4.91 -0.54 6.61
N MET A 70 -4.20 -0.83 5.52
CA MET A 70 -4.45 -0.25 4.21
C MET A 70 -4.59 -1.33 3.15
N PHE A 71 -5.35 -1.01 2.10
CA PHE A 71 -5.67 -1.88 0.99
C PHE A 71 -5.47 -1.13 -0.31
N TRP A 72 -4.84 -1.75 -1.30
CA TRP A 72 -4.64 -1.14 -2.63
C TRP A 72 -4.82 -2.15 -3.75
N SER A 73 -5.11 -1.64 -4.95
CA SER A 73 -4.97 -2.42 -6.18
C SER A 73 -3.59 -2.20 -6.78
N ASP A 74 -2.91 -3.28 -7.13
CA ASP A 74 -1.67 -3.28 -7.89
C ASP A 74 -1.93 -4.02 -9.20
N SER A 75 -1.74 -3.36 -10.33
CA SER A 75 -1.93 -4.00 -11.64
C SER A 75 -0.90 -5.08 -11.95
N GLY A 76 0.25 -5.08 -11.24
CA GLY A 76 1.41 -5.91 -11.57
C GLY A 76 2.06 -5.56 -12.92
N TYR A 77 1.41 -4.75 -13.75
CA TYR A 77 1.91 -4.30 -15.04
C TYR A 77 3.12 -3.39 -14.87
N LYS A 78 4.14 -3.58 -15.70
CA LYS A 78 5.31 -2.70 -15.76
C LYS A 78 5.61 -2.37 -17.22
N ALA A 79 5.69 -1.09 -17.55
CA ALA A 79 6.05 -0.61 -18.90
C ALA A 79 7.50 -0.96 -19.26
N SER A 80 8.36 -1.18 -18.26
CA SER A 80 9.72 -1.71 -18.44
C SER A 80 9.75 -3.20 -18.83
N GLY A 81 8.59 -3.85 -18.91
CA GLY A 81 8.46 -5.30 -19.07
C GLY A 81 8.26 -6.02 -17.73
N GLY A 82 7.64 -7.20 -17.80
CA GLY A 82 7.27 -8.02 -16.65
C GLY A 82 5.98 -8.81 -16.91
N LEU A 83 5.64 -9.73 -16.00
CA LEU A 83 4.37 -10.43 -16.02
C LEU A 83 3.26 -9.51 -15.55
N TYR A 84 2.13 -9.51 -16.27
CA TYR A 84 0.92 -8.82 -15.84
C TYR A 84 0.26 -9.65 -14.72
N GLU A 85 0.38 -9.19 -13.48
CA GLU A 85 -0.07 -9.89 -12.27
C GLU A 85 -0.96 -9.00 -11.40
N PRO A 86 -2.21 -8.75 -11.84
CA PRO A 86 -3.14 -7.89 -11.11
C PRO A 86 -3.55 -8.51 -9.78
N ARG A 87 -3.63 -7.67 -8.75
CA ARG A 87 -3.92 -8.11 -7.39
C ARG A 87 -4.53 -7.00 -6.55
N ILE A 88 -5.29 -7.40 -5.55
CA ILE A 88 -5.64 -6.55 -4.41
C ILE A 88 -4.82 -7.03 -3.22
N GLU A 89 -4.19 -6.09 -2.55
CA GLU A 89 -3.28 -6.37 -1.45
C GLU A 89 -3.64 -5.55 -0.22
N ARG A 90 -3.10 -5.97 0.91
CA ARG A 90 -3.16 -5.25 2.17
C ARG A 90 -1.82 -5.24 2.88
N SER A 91 -1.65 -4.27 3.77
CA SER A 91 -0.53 -4.19 4.72
C SER A 91 -0.98 -3.40 5.95
N ASN A 92 -0.12 -3.31 6.96
CA ASN A 92 -0.27 -2.27 7.97
C ASN A 92 0.01 -0.87 7.37
N MET A 93 -0.30 0.20 8.12
CA MET A 93 -0.14 1.59 7.66
C MET A 93 1.30 2.03 7.35
N ALA A 94 2.30 1.26 7.82
CA ALA A 94 3.72 1.47 7.55
C ALA A 94 4.24 0.63 6.37
N GLY A 95 3.41 -0.24 5.78
CA GLY A 95 3.78 -1.11 4.67
C GLY A 95 4.30 -2.51 5.05
N GLY A 96 4.38 -2.82 6.35
CA GLY A 96 4.72 -4.16 6.84
C GLY A 96 3.53 -5.13 6.81
N ASN A 97 3.80 -6.43 7.03
CA ASN A 97 2.78 -7.49 6.99
C ASN A 97 1.96 -7.51 5.68
N ARG A 98 2.61 -7.22 4.56
CA ARG A 98 2.01 -7.22 3.22
C ARG A 98 1.44 -8.61 2.87
N LYS A 99 0.22 -8.65 2.36
CA LYS A 99 -0.48 -9.87 1.93
C LYS A 99 -1.32 -9.61 0.68
N VAL A 100 -1.26 -10.53 -0.27
CA VAL A 100 -2.22 -10.60 -1.38
C VAL A 100 -3.55 -11.13 -0.85
N ILE A 101 -4.66 -10.46 -1.15
CA ILE A 101 -6.00 -10.87 -0.73
C ILE A 101 -6.91 -11.26 -1.90
N VAL A 102 -6.63 -10.77 -3.11
CA VAL A 102 -7.26 -11.20 -4.36
C VAL A 102 -6.19 -11.25 -5.45
N SER A 103 -6.10 -12.35 -6.18
CA SER A 103 -5.17 -12.54 -7.31
C SER A 103 -5.80 -13.22 -8.52
N GLU A 104 -7.05 -13.66 -8.41
CA GLU A 104 -7.75 -14.38 -9.45
C GLU A 104 -8.92 -13.55 -9.97
N SER A 105 -9.19 -13.66 -11.28
CA SER A 105 -10.31 -12.97 -11.94
C SER A 105 -10.35 -11.46 -11.69
N VAL A 106 -9.18 -10.84 -11.52
CA VAL A 106 -9.00 -9.42 -11.26
C VAL A 106 -8.11 -8.83 -12.36
N SER A 107 -8.33 -7.58 -12.74
CA SER A 107 -7.55 -6.89 -13.78
C SER A 107 -7.09 -5.52 -13.32
N LEU A 108 -7.99 -4.52 -13.36
CA LEU A 108 -7.70 -3.14 -13.00
C LEU A 108 -8.77 -2.61 -12.05
N PRO A 109 -8.78 -3.04 -10.77
CA PRO A 109 -9.70 -2.50 -9.79
C PRO A 109 -9.44 -1.00 -9.62
N ALA A 110 -10.39 -0.18 -10.08
CA ALA A 110 -10.29 1.27 -10.03
C ALA A 110 -10.78 1.85 -8.69
N ALA A 111 -11.63 1.10 -7.96
CA ALA A 111 -12.17 1.50 -6.68
C ALA A 111 -12.18 0.33 -5.70
N ILE A 112 -11.87 0.62 -4.43
CA ILE A 112 -11.99 -0.28 -3.29
C ILE A 112 -12.62 0.54 -2.15
N ALA A 113 -13.54 -0.08 -1.43
CA ALA A 113 -14.10 0.43 -0.20
C ALA A 113 -13.89 -0.61 0.91
N VAL A 114 -13.73 -0.13 2.14
CA VAL A 114 -13.69 -0.98 3.34
C VAL A 114 -14.84 -0.54 4.22
N ASP A 115 -15.66 -1.52 4.59
CA ASP A 115 -16.65 -1.36 5.64
C ASP A 115 -16.02 -1.89 6.94
N PHE A 116 -15.78 -0.99 7.88
CA PHE A 116 -15.25 -1.32 9.20
C PHE A 116 -16.39 -1.20 10.19
N ARG A 117 -16.61 -2.27 10.96
CA ARG A 117 -17.65 -2.27 11.99
C ARG A 117 -17.22 -1.34 13.11
N TRP A 118 -18.08 -0.39 13.42
CA TRP A 118 -18.04 0.29 14.69
C TRP A 118 -18.81 -0.56 15.69
N ASP A 119 -18.12 -1.23 16.62
CA ASP A 119 -18.78 -1.89 17.75
C ASP A 119 -19.37 -0.82 18.68
N TRP A 120 -20.56 -0.33 18.35
CA TRP A 120 -21.35 0.60 19.18
C TRP A 120 -22.24 -0.13 20.22
N LEU A 121 -21.99 -1.40 20.50
CA LEU A 121 -22.78 -2.17 21.46
C LEU A 121 -21.88 -2.97 22.40
N ILE A 122 -21.54 -2.35 23.53
CA ILE A 122 -21.34 -2.99 24.84
C ILE A 122 -21.78 -2.01 25.92
#